data_AF-A0A7Y5B4P1-F1
#
_entry.id   AF-A0A7Y5B4P1-F1
#
_cell.length_a   1.000
_cell.length_b   1.000
_cell.length_c   1.000
_cell.angle_alpha   90.00
_cell.angle_beta   90.00
_cell.angle_gamma   90.00
#
_symmetry.space_group_name_H-M   'P 1'
#
loop_
_entity.id
_entity.type
_entity.pdbx_description
1 polymer ?
#
loop_
_entity_poly.entity_id
_entity_poly.type
_entity_poly.pdbx_seq_one_letter_code
_entity_poly.pdbx_strand_id
1 'polypeptide(L)'
;MKLPKFLKPLFWEYEFSKLGWPKDRETVILKILEHGDRNAILWLRQTEGDEGLREWITVREGRGLSPRTLRFWEVLLDLPHRKVTAWVKREQAGPWEQRLNPR
;
A
#
# COMPACT_ATOMS: atom_id res chain seq x y z
N MET A 1 -8.79 3.72 18.26
CA MET A 1 -10.07 3.34 17.61
C MET A 1 -9.96 1.91 17.09
N LYS A 2 -11.03 1.09 17.22
CA LYS A 2 -11.08 -0.26 16.63
C LYS A 2 -11.37 -0.17 15.12
N LEU A 3 -10.86 -1.13 14.35
CA LEU A 3 -11.12 -1.17 12.91
C LEU A 3 -12.55 -1.62 12.58
N PRO A 4 -13.18 -1.08 11.52
CA PRO A 4 -14.47 -1.54 11.04
C PRO A 4 -14.48 -3.03 10.68
N LYS A 5 -15.53 -3.77 11.08
CA LYS A 5 -15.62 -5.23 10.90
C LYS A 5 -15.49 -5.68 9.44
N PHE A 6 -15.90 -4.86 8.47
CA PHE A 6 -15.81 -5.21 7.04
C PHE A 6 -14.36 -5.28 6.53
N LEU A 7 -13.39 -4.71 7.25
CA LEU A 7 -11.97 -4.83 6.91
C LEU A 7 -11.38 -6.19 7.32
N LYS A 8 -12.06 -6.95 8.19
CA LYS A 8 -11.57 -8.23 8.74
C LYS A 8 -11.04 -9.22 7.68
N PRO A 9 -11.67 -9.39 6.50
CA PRO A 9 -11.15 -10.29 5.47
C PRO A 9 -9.74 -9.96 4.97
N LEU A 10 -9.29 -8.70 5.05
CA LEU A 10 -7.95 -8.27 4.63
C LEU A 10 -6.83 -8.66 5.61
N PHE A 11 -7.20 -9.11 6.81
CA PHE A 11 -6.29 -9.37 7.92
C PHE A 11 -6.48 -10.80 8.46
N TRP A 12 -6.63 -11.77 7.56
CA TRP A 12 -6.88 -13.17 7.92
C TRP A 12 -5.76 -13.80 8.74
N GLU A 13 -4.54 -13.25 8.63
CA GLU A 13 -3.34 -13.67 9.37
C GLU A 13 -3.15 -12.94 10.72
N TYR A 14 -3.98 -11.94 11.03
CA TYR A 14 -3.89 -11.16 12.26
C TYR A 14 -5.06 -11.46 13.21
N GLU A 15 -4.81 -11.31 14.50
CA GLU A 15 -5.88 -11.26 15.48
C GLU A 15 -6.62 -9.91 15.38
N PHE A 16 -7.65 -9.85 14.53
CA PHE A 16 -8.35 -8.60 14.19
C PHE A 16 -8.86 -7.79 15.39
N SER A 17 -9.21 -8.46 16.50
CA SER A 17 -9.64 -7.80 17.76
C SER A 17 -8.55 -6.94 18.41
N LYS A 18 -7.28 -7.26 18.14
CA LYS A 18 -6.11 -6.54 18.65
C LYS A 18 -5.65 -5.42 17.73
N LEU A 19 -6.12 -5.40 16.47
CA LEU A 19 -5.80 -4.34 15.52
C LEU A 19 -6.56 -3.05 15.84
N GLY A 20 -5.85 -1.93 15.79
CA GLY A 20 -6.42 -0.63 16.07
C GLY A 20 -5.66 0.53 15.43
N TRP A 21 -6.41 1.60 15.19
CA TRP A 21 -5.87 2.87 14.72
C TRP A 21 -5.61 3.82 15.90
N PRO A 22 -4.48 4.57 15.95
CA PRO A 22 -3.41 4.67 14.93
C PRO A 22 -2.25 3.66 15.12
N LYS A 23 -2.30 2.80 16.14
CA LYS A 23 -1.19 1.89 16.49
C LYS A 23 -0.73 1.01 15.31
N ASP A 24 -1.66 0.43 14.57
CA ASP A 24 -1.38 -0.50 13.48
C ASP A 24 -1.52 0.17 12.10
N ARG A 25 -1.40 1.51 12.06
CA ARG A 25 -1.63 2.34 10.87
C ARG A 25 -0.86 1.85 9.65
N GLU A 26 0.42 1.53 9.77
CA GLU A 26 1.24 1.11 8.62
C GLU A 26 0.72 -0.18 7.98
N THR A 27 0.45 -1.20 8.79
CA THR A 27 -0.10 -2.48 8.34
C THR A 27 -1.46 -2.30 7.69
N VAL A 28 -2.31 -1.47 8.30
CA VAL A 28 -3.67 -1.20 7.80
C VAL A 28 -3.64 -0.50 6.45
N ILE A 29 -2.85 0.58 6.33
CA ILE A 29 -2.67 1.28 5.06
C ILE A 29 -2.16 0.30 4.01
N LEU A 30 -1.07 -0.43 4.29
CA LEU A 30 -0.47 -1.35 3.32
C LEU A 30 -1.48 -2.39 2.82
N LYS A 31 -2.20 -3.06 3.72
CA LYS A 31 -3.17 -4.10 3.36
C LYS A 31 -4.31 -3.57 2.52
N ILE A 32 -4.83 -2.39 2.84
CA ILE A 32 -5.92 -1.78 2.08
C ILE A 32 -5.43 -1.28 0.72
N LEU A 33 -4.25 -0.67 0.64
CA LEU A 33 -3.71 -0.21 -0.64
C LEU A 33 -3.44 -1.36 -1.61
N GLU A 34 -3.02 -2.53 -1.11
CA GLU A 34 -2.64 -3.69 -1.93
C GLU A 34 -3.82 -4.63 -2.25
N HIS A 35 -4.77 -4.79 -1.32
CA HIS A 35 -5.83 -5.81 -1.44
C HIS A 35 -7.24 -5.28 -1.12
N GLY A 36 -7.37 -4.01 -0.77
CA GLY A 36 -8.63 -3.41 -0.37
C GLY A 36 -9.65 -3.36 -1.52
N ASP A 37 -10.90 -3.66 -1.20
CA ASP A 37 -12.02 -3.39 -2.09
C ASP A 37 -12.40 -1.89 -2.07
N ARG A 38 -13.43 -1.53 -2.83
CA ARG A 38 -13.92 -0.15 -2.90
C ARG A 38 -14.30 0.42 -1.53
N ASN A 39 -14.89 -0.37 -0.64
CA ASN A 39 -15.33 0.09 0.68
C ASN A 39 -14.14 0.32 1.60
N ALA A 40 -13.15 -0.58 1.57
CA ALA A 40 -11.89 -0.42 2.29
C ALA A 40 -11.13 0.82 1.83
N ILE A 41 -11.03 1.04 0.52
CA ILE A 41 -10.37 2.22 -0.05
C ILE A 41 -11.08 3.51 0.38
N LEU A 42 -12.41 3.56 0.30
CA LEU A 42 -13.19 4.73 0.72
C LEU A 42 -13.00 5.04 2.21
N TRP A 43 -13.05 4.02 3.06
CA TRP A 43 -12.81 4.20 4.49
C TRP A 43 -11.40 4.72 4.76
N LEU A 44 -10.40 4.17 4.07
CA LEU A 44 -9.01 4.58 4.25
C LEU A 44 -8.82 6.05 3.84
N ARG A 45 -9.36 6.45 2.69
CA ARG A 45 -9.31 7.84 2.21
C ARG A 45 -10.03 8.81 3.16
N GLN A 46 -11.13 8.39 3.79
CA GLN A 46 -11.80 9.20 4.81
C GLN A 46 -11.01 9.30 6.12
N THR A 47 -10.23 8.27 6.46
CA THR A 47 -9.51 8.17 7.73
C THR A 47 -8.15 8.85 7.67
N GLU A 48 -7.42 8.68 6.57
CA GLU A 48 -6.06 9.20 6.37
C GLU A 48 -6.01 10.45 5.49
N GLY A 49 -6.96 10.59 4.56
CA GLY A 49 -6.91 11.60 3.51
C GLY A 49 -5.93 11.27 2.39
N ASP A 50 -6.16 11.85 1.21
CA ASP A 50 -5.34 11.60 0.03
C ASP A 50 -3.91 12.12 0.20
N GLU A 51 -3.74 13.30 0.83
CA GLU A 51 -2.42 13.86 1.14
C GLU A 51 -1.63 12.97 2.10
N GLY A 52 -2.28 12.46 3.15
CA GLY A 52 -1.64 11.55 4.12
C GLY A 52 -1.21 10.23 3.46
N LEU A 53 -2.03 9.70 2.54
CA LEU A 53 -1.68 8.52 1.76
C LEU A 53 -0.53 8.80 0.77
N ARG A 54 -0.55 9.95 0.09
CA ARG A 54 0.55 10.39 -0.79
C ARG A 54 1.86 10.48 -0.02
N GLU A 55 1.84 11.13 1.14
CA GLU A 55 3.01 11.27 2.01
C GLU A 55 3.50 9.90 2.48
N TRP A 56 2.58 9.04 2.96
CA TRP A 56 2.93 7.71 3.44
C TRP A 56 3.59 6.84 2.36
N ILE A 57 3.05 6.85 1.13
CA ILE A 57 3.67 6.14 -0.01
C ILE A 57 5.04 6.74 -0.32
N THR A 58 5.16 8.07 -0.30
CA THR A 58 6.40 8.79 -0.66
C THR A 58 7.52 8.55 0.34
N VAL A 59 7.25 8.65 1.65
CA VAL A 59 8.23 8.40 2.73
C VAL A 59 8.75 6.97 2.68
N ARG A 60 7.88 6.02 2.35
CA ARG A 60 8.26 4.60 2.19
C ARG A 60 8.86 4.28 0.84
N GLU A 61 8.92 5.25 -0.07
CA GLU A 61 9.37 5.06 -1.45
C GLU A 61 8.65 3.89 -2.13
N GLY A 62 7.36 3.75 -1.88
CA GLY A 62 6.53 2.68 -2.45
C GLY A 62 6.86 1.26 -1.99
N ARG A 63 7.77 1.05 -1.02
CA ARG A 63 8.13 -0.30 -0.55
C ARG A 63 6.90 -1.12 -0.15
N GLY A 64 6.92 -2.43 -0.37
CA GLY A 64 5.83 -3.34 0.02
C GLY A 64 4.54 -3.23 -0.81
N LEU A 65 4.45 -2.27 -1.73
CA LEU A 65 3.38 -2.22 -2.72
C LEU A 65 3.88 -2.84 -4.02
N SER A 66 3.06 -3.65 -4.69
CA SER A 66 3.46 -4.21 -5.99
C SER A 66 3.56 -3.10 -7.05
N PRO A 67 4.34 -3.32 -8.13
CA PRO A 67 4.44 -2.36 -9.24
C PRO A 67 3.09 -1.94 -9.82
N ARG A 68 2.15 -2.88 -9.92
CA ARG A 68 0.80 -2.61 -10.41
C ARG A 68 0.04 -1.68 -9.48
N THR A 69 0.08 -1.96 -8.18
CA THR A 69 -0.53 -1.12 -7.15
C THR A 69 0.07 0.30 -7.17
N LEU A 70 1.40 0.42 -7.27
CA LEU A 70 2.06 1.72 -7.35
C LEU A 70 1.60 2.55 -8.55
N ARG A 71 1.45 1.94 -9.74
CA ARG A 71 0.93 2.65 -10.93
C ARG A 71 -0.52 3.08 -10.77
N PHE A 72 -1.34 2.30 -10.09
CA PHE A 72 -2.71 2.69 -9.79
C PHE A 72 -2.77 3.91 -8.87
N TRP A 73 -2.04 3.87 -7.74
CA TRP A 73 -2.03 4.98 -6.79
C TRP A 73 -1.29 6.22 -7.30
N GLU A 74 -0.36 6.06 -8.25
CA GLU A 74 0.25 7.17 -8.98
C GLU A 74 -0.81 8.06 -9.62
N VAL A 75 -1.75 7.45 -10.35
CA VAL A 75 -2.82 8.19 -11.02
C VAL A 75 -3.83 8.73 -10.02
N LEU A 76 -4.22 7.91 -9.03
CA LEU A 76 -5.29 8.30 -8.11
C LEU A 76 -4.88 9.40 -7.12
N LEU A 77 -3.62 9.41 -6.68
CA LEU A 77 -3.09 10.35 -5.69
C LEU A 77 -2.12 11.36 -6.31
N ASP A 78 -2.02 11.44 -7.64
CA ASP A 78 -1.10 12.35 -8.36
C ASP A 78 0.33 12.27 -7.81
N LEU A 79 0.88 11.04 -7.72
CA LEU A 79 2.24 10.83 -7.23
C LEU A 79 3.26 11.24 -8.31
N PRO A 80 4.46 11.73 -7.94
CA PRO A 80 5.45 12.14 -8.93
C PRO A 80 5.91 10.98 -9.82
N HIS A 81 5.57 11.02 -11.12
CA HIS A 81 5.84 9.95 -12.08
C HIS A 81 7.28 9.43 -12.09
N ARG A 82 8.25 10.36 -11.99
CA ARG A 82 9.68 10.01 -11.93
C ARG A 82 10.03 9.17 -10.70
N LYS A 83 9.46 9.49 -9.54
CA LYS A 83 9.68 8.74 -8.30
C LYS A 83 9.04 7.35 -8.39
N VAL A 84 7.77 7.27 -8.81
CA VAL A 84 7.07 5.99 -8.94
C VAL A 84 7.78 5.06 -9.93
N THR A 85 8.22 5.59 -11.07
CA THR A 85 8.98 4.80 -12.05
C THR A 85 10.29 4.26 -11.47
N ALA A 86 10.99 5.03 -10.64
CA ALA A 86 12.20 4.56 -9.96
C ALA A 86 11.89 3.43 -8.96
N TRP A 87 10.80 3.56 -8.18
CA TRP A 87 10.38 2.55 -7.21
C TRP A 87 9.97 1.24 -7.89
N VAL A 88 9.19 1.33 -8.98
CA VAL A 88 8.79 0.17 -9.80
C VAL A 88 10.00 -0.56 -10.35
N LYS A 89 10.97 0.16 -10.94
CA LYS A 89 12.20 -0.44 -11.47
C LYS A 89 13.01 -1.15 -10.40
N ARG A 90 13.12 -0.55 -9.21
CA ARG A 90 13.84 -1.15 -8.07
C ARG A 90 13.19 -2.47 -7.61
N GLU A 91 11.87 -2.52 -7.56
CA GLU A 91 11.13 -3.72 -7.16
C GLU A 91 11.26 -4.84 -8.21
N GLN A 92 11.20 -4.48 -9.50
CA GLN A 92 11.36 -5.43 -10.61
C GLN A 92 12.79 -6.00 -10.66
N ALA A 93 13.81 -5.16 -10.46
CA ALA A 93 15.23 -5.54 -10.42
C ALA A 93 15.63 -6.42 -9.23
N GLY A 94 14.66 -6.95 -8.48
CA GLY A 94 14.87 -7.85 -7.36
C GLY A 94 15.59 -9.16 -7.75
N PRO A 95 15.95 -9.99 -6.75
CA PRO A 95 16.82 -11.16 -6.92
C PRO A 95 16.35 -12.18 -7.97
N TRP A 96 15.06 -12.16 -8.30
CA TRP A 96 14.46 -13.07 -9.28
C TRP A 96 14.76 -12.67 -10.73
N GLU A 97 14.89 -11.39 -11.04
CA GLU A 97 15.21 -10.92 -12.39
C GLU A 97 16.68 -11.20 -12.76
N GLN A 98 17.59 -11.15 -11.77
CA GLN A 98 18.99 -11.57 -11.92
C GLN A 98 19.15 -13.06 -12.26
N ARG A 99 18.15 -13.90 -11.94
CA ARG A 99 18.17 -15.34 -12.25
C ARG A 99 17.64 -15.67 -13.64
N LEU A 100 16.80 -14.82 -14.21
CA LEU A 100 16.14 -15.06 -15.50
C LEU A 100 16.94 -14.58 -16.71
N ASN A 101 18.00 -13.80 -16.50
CA ASN A 101 18.88 -13.35 -17.59
C ASN A 101 20.36 -13.35 -17.13
N PRO A 102 21.00 -14.54 -17.03
CA PRO A 102 22.42 -14.62 -16.73
C PRO A 102 23.21 -14.06 -17.92
N ARG A 103 24.07 -13.08 -17.66
CA ARG A 103 25.04 -12.57 -18.64
C ARG A 103 26.10 -13.61 -18.96
#